data_AF-A0A660MJB0-F1
#
_entry.id   AF-A0A660MJB0-F1
#
_cell.length_a   1.000
_cell.length_b   1.000
_cell.length_c   1.000
_cell.angle_alpha   90.00
_cell.angle_beta   90.00
_cell.angle_gamma   90.00
#
_symmetry.space_group_name_H-M   'P 1'
#
loop_
_entity.id
_entity.type
_entity.pdbx_description
1 polymer ?
#
loop_
_entity_poly.entity_id
_entity_poly.type
_entity_poly.pdbx_seq_one_letter_code
_entity_poly.pdbx_strand_id
1 'polypeptide(L)'
;MRRQIHIILLALATVARAAPLFTDDISDQNDGWINRETRAATALTLTREPEGGDTIATIAAGEALGILLADKNGHFLGKTPFGITGWVQARAGEGRSETFPALEQLHDDRLNLDIYYHPELGKALNNHYYYDEAEPDTPSPGLPPEPRKDDPAPVYEIFDRLLETAFTPGGTRYFIDCTVSLNDQHYCLFLPVNEGKIRRLGAAGLLGQTFYFPGNGYAYSDVDDSRSRYYRARQKWILRDGAMQEIEQPYHYLGLTSHYRGILAPDGTHDQKTPLRLTDRIDGNKTVAKIAPGEKITLQLAAPHQNCPQNARIDDGNSCADLWLLIENAAGKTGWTKINYSEKTPDLEGLHGFAR
;
A
#
# COMPACT_ATOMS: atom_id res chain seq x y z
N MET A 1 -6.58 24.84 78.95
CA MET A 1 -7.33 24.53 77.71
C MET A 1 -6.40 24.74 76.51
N ARG A 2 -5.85 23.66 75.93
CA ARG A 2 -5.03 23.71 74.70
C ARG A 2 -5.88 23.16 73.55
N ARG A 3 -6.22 24.01 72.58
CA ARG A 3 -6.89 23.62 71.33
C ARG A 3 -5.91 22.84 70.45
N GLN A 4 -6.22 21.59 70.14
CA GLN A 4 -5.57 20.85 69.05
C GLN A 4 -6.20 21.29 67.73
N ILE A 5 -5.39 21.87 66.85
CA ILE A 5 -5.76 22.14 65.46
C ILE A 5 -5.44 20.88 64.66
N HIS A 6 -6.44 20.26 64.05
CA HIS A 6 -6.26 19.16 63.10
C HIS A 6 -6.03 19.77 61.72
N ILE A 7 -4.80 19.68 61.21
CA ILE A 7 -4.47 20.04 59.84
C ILE A 7 -4.82 18.83 58.98
N ILE A 8 -5.85 18.95 58.15
CA ILE A 8 -6.19 17.98 57.12
C ILE A 8 -5.31 18.30 55.90
N LEU A 9 -4.34 17.42 55.59
CA LEU A 9 -3.63 17.45 54.31
C LEU A 9 -4.54 16.86 53.23
N LEU A 10 -5.01 17.69 52.29
CA LEU A 10 -5.57 17.18 51.02
C LEU A 10 -4.40 16.75 50.12
N ALA A 11 -4.33 15.46 49.82
CA ALA A 11 -3.49 14.96 48.74
C ALA A 11 -4.15 15.31 47.40
N LEU A 12 -3.54 16.23 46.65
CA LEU A 12 -3.88 16.49 45.25
C LEU A 12 -3.41 15.29 44.42
N ALA A 13 -4.35 14.46 43.98
CA ALA A 13 -4.07 13.44 42.98
C ALA A 13 -3.80 14.14 41.63
N THR A 14 -2.54 14.16 41.20
CA THR A 14 -2.18 14.53 39.84
C THR A 14 -2.64 13.42 38.90
N VAL A 15 -3.77 13.61 38.23
CA VAL A 15 -4.18 12.74 37.11
C VAL A 15 -3.19 13.02 35.99
N ALA A 16 -2.27 12.08 35.73
CA ALA A 16 -1.38 12.16 34.58
C ALA A 16 -2.24 12.09 33.31
N ARG A 17 -2.41 13.24 32.64
CA ARG A 17 -3.07 13.29 31.34
C ARG A 17 -2.14 12.64 30.33
N ALA A 18 -2.64 11.64 29.58
CA ALA A 18 -1.90 11.06 28.48
C ALA A 18 -1.42 12.17 27.53
N ALA A 19 -0.16 12.09 27.08
CA ALA A 19 0.38 13.06 26.13
C ALA A 19 -0.49 13.08 24.86
N PRO A 20 -0.76 14.25 24.27
CA PRO A 20 -1.54 14.33 23.05
C PRO A 20 -0.82 13.59 21.91
N LEU A 21 -1.60 12.86 21.10
CA LEU A 21 -1.07 12.18 19.90
C LEU A 21 -0.77 13.18 18.78
N PHE A 22 -1.63 14.19 18.65
CA PHE A 22 -1.65 15.14 17.53
C PHE A 22 -1.54 16.57 18.05
N THR A 23 -0.99 17.46 17.22
CA THR A 23 -0.85 18.88 17.56
C THR A 23 -2.18 19.61 17.60
N ASP A 24 -3.16 19.11 16.85
CA ASP A 24 -4.50 19.68 16.76
C ASP A 24 -5.50 18.82 17.52
N ASP A 25 -6.61 19.42 17.94
CA ASP A 25 -7.70 18.68 18.56
C ASP A 25 -8.48 17.88 17.49
N ILE A 26 -8.47 16.55 17.65
CA ILE A 26 -9.20 15.57 16.84
C ILE A 26 -10.18 14.77 17.72
N SER A 27 -10.25 15.08 19.03
CA SER A 27 -10.94 14.27 20.05
C SER A 27 -12.47 14.31 19.98
N ASP A 28 -13.06 15.26 19.25
CA ASP A 28 -14.50 15.38 19.10
C ASP A 28 -15.11 14.39 18.08
N GLN A 29 -14.29 13.64 17.35
CA GLN A 29 -14.75 12.72 16.30
C GLN A 29 -14.67 11.26 16.77
N ASN A 30 -15.64 10.86 17.57
CA ASN A 30 -15.79 9.47 17.99
C ASN A 30 -16.53 8.65 16.92
N ASP A 31 -15.97 7.48 16.59
CA ASP A 31 -16.56 6.45 15.73
C ASP A 31 -16.98 6.92 14.32
N GLY A 32 -16.04 6.88 13.37
CA GLY A 32 -16.34 7.19 11.98
C GLY A 32 -15.17 7.71 11.16
N TRP A 33 -15.49 8.07 9.91
CA TRP A 33 -14.58 8.67 8.94
C TRP A 33 -14.25 10.13 9.29
N ILE A 34 -12.97 10.47 9.28
CA ILE A 34 -12.44 11.78 9.69
C ILE A 34 -11.80 12.50 8.49
N ASN A 35 -10.88 11.82 7.79
CA ASN A 35 -10.11 12.33 6.65
C ASN A 35 -9.48 13.72 6.86
N ARG A 36 -8.59 13.84 7.86
CA ARG A 36 -7.96 15.11 8.22
C ARG A 36 -6.45 14.98 8.29
N GLU A 37 -5.76 15.89 7.61
CA GLU A 37 -4.30 16.06 7.76
C GLU A 37 -3.98 16.77 9.08
N THR A 38 -2.93 16.33 9.76
CA THR A 38 -2.43 16.91 11.02
C THR A 38 -0.93 16.67 11.18
N ARG A 39 -0.38 16.99 12.36
CA ARG A 39 0.99 16.67 12.75
C ARG A 39 1.03 15.86 14.03
N ALA A 40 2.02 15.00 14.13
CA ALA A 40 2.28 14.22 15.33
C ALA A 40 2.77 15.15 16.45
N ALA A 41 2.14 15.13 17.63
CA ALA A 41 2.61 15.89 18.80
C ALA A 41 3.73 15.15 19.56
N THR A 42 3.84 13.85 19.35
CA THR A 42 4.90 12.98 19.89
C THR A 42 5.36 12.00 18.81
N ALA A 43 6.39 11.20 19.07
CA ALA A 43 6.73 10.09 18.18
C ALA A 43 5.59 9.05 18.16
N LEU A 44 5.16 8.68 16.96
CA LEU A 44 4.07 7.74 16.72
C LEU A 44 4.58 6.53 15.93
N THR A 45 3.91 5.40 16.15
CA THR A 45 4.06 4.19 15.32
C THR A 45 2.71 3.85 14.73
N LEU A 46 2.68 3.48 13.44
CA LEU A 46 1.52 2.86 12.83
C LEU A 46 1.65 1.33 12.95
N THR A 47 0.61 0.67 13.46
CA THR A 47 0.58 -0.77 13.68
C THR A 47 -0.52 -1.46 12.92
N ARG A 48 -0.38 -2.78 12.79
CA ARG A 48 -1.36 -3.61 12.10
C ARG A 48 -2.70 -3.67 12.80
N GLU A 49 -2.71 -3.78 14.13
CA GLU A 49 -3.93 -3.85 14.93
C GLU A 49 -4.10 -2.60 15.79
N PRO A 50 -5.34 -2.25 16.20
CA PRO A 50 -5.61 -1.12 17.10
C PRO A 50 -4.87 -1.23 18.43
N GLU A 51 -4.69 -2.45 18.93
CA GLU A 51 -4.01 -2.74 20.21
C GLU A 51 -2.48 -2.82 20.06
N GLY A 52 -1.95 -2.62 18.85
CA GLY A 52 -0.51 -2.67 18.55
C GLY A 52 -0.13 -3.81 17.61
N GLY A 53 1.01 -4.46 17.88
CA GLY A 53 1.63 -5.46 17.01
C GLY A 53 2.78 -4.91 16.18
N ASP A 54 2.98 -5.51 15.01
CA ASP A 54 4.10 -5.19 14.11
C ASP A 54 4.06 -3.73 13.66
N THR A 55 5.25 -3.13 13.61
CA THR A 55 5.43 -1.75 13.15
C THR A 55 5.31 -1.71 11.63
N ILE A 56 4.34 -0.95 11.15
CA ILE A 56 4.16 -0.66 9.73
C ILE A 56 4.99 0.56 9.34
N ALA A 57 4.91 1.62 10.14
CA ALA A 57 5.49 2.92 9.84
C ALA A 57 5.82 3.68 11.12
N THR A 58 6.80 4.58 11.06
CA THR A 58 7.18 5.46 12.17
C THR A 58 7.09 6.92 11.77
N ILE A 59 6.49 7.73 12.63
CA ILE A 59 6.24 9.16 12.40
C ILE A 59 6.89 9.92 13.56
N ALA A 60 7.89 10.74 13.26
CA ALA A 60 8.56 11.53 14.29
C ALA A 60 7.68 12.69 14.78
N ALA A 61 7.96 13.18 15.99
CA ALA A 61 7.27 14.36 16.51
C ALA A 61 7.40 15.55 15.54
N GLY A 62 6.29 16.21 15.24
CA GLY A 62 6.19 17.33 14.30
C GLY A 62 5.95 16.91 12.83
N GLU A 63 6.12 15.63 12.48
CA GLU A 63 5.89 15.15 11.11
C GLU A 63 4.40 15.08 10.76
N ALA A 64 4.12 15.18 9.46
CA ALA A 64 2.76 15.18 8.94
C ALA A 64 2.19 13.76 8.83
N LEU A 65 0.89 13.64 9.09
CA LEU A 65 0.12 12.42 8.87
C LEU A 65 -1.35 12.75 8.62
N GLY A 66 -2.04 11.86 7.93
CA GLY A 66 -3.50 11.93 7.79
C GLY A 66 -4.17 11.02 8.81
N ILE A 67 -5.22 11.49 9.48
CA ILE A 67 -6.11 10.67 10.30
C ILE A 67 -7.36 10.35 9.49
N LEU A 68 -7.60 9.05 9.28
CA LEU A 68 -8.61 8.54 8.36
C LEU A 68 -9.92 8.19 9.06
N LEU A 69 -9.86 7.44 10.15
CA LEU A 69 -11.03 7.08 10.95
C LEU A 69 -10.67 6.91 12.42
N ALA A 70 -11.67 7.05 13.28
CA ALA A 70 -11.62 6.62 14.67
C ALA A 70 -12.55 5.42 14.87
N ASP A 71 -12.13 4.44 15.66
CA ASP A 71 -13.01 3.36 16.09
C ASP A 71 -13.82 3.77 17.34
N LYS A 72 -14.78 2.94 17.72
CA LYS A 72 -15.62 3.10 18.92
C LYS A 72 -14.84 3.14 20.25
N ASN A 73 -13.59 2.67 20.26
CA ASN A 73 -12.72 2.63 21.44
C ASN A 73 -11.78 3.85 21.49
N GLY A 74 -11.82 4.73 20.49
CA GLY A 74 -10.96 5.91 20.40
C GLY A 74 -9.59 5.64 19.76
N HIS A 75 -9.40 4.48 19.12
CA HIS A 75 -8.21 4.24 18.31
C HIS A 75 -8.32 4.94 16.96
N PHE A 76 -7.21 5.50 16.49
CA PHE A 76 -7.16 6.21 15.22
C PHE A 76 -6.43 5.37 14.17
N LEU A 77 -7.01 5.27 12.97
CA LEU A 77 -6.29 4.83 11.78
C LEU A 77 -5.63 6.04 11.13
N GLY A 78 -4.31 5.99 10.98
CA GLY A 78 -3.51 7.02 10.32
C GLY A 78 -3.02 6.58 8.95
N LYS A 79 -2.56 7.54 8.14
CA LYS A 79 -1.77 7.33 6.93
C LYS A 79 -0.52 8.20 6.91
N THR A 80 0.58 7.68 6.37
CA THR A 80 1.78 8.46 6.05
C THR A 80 1.50 9.41 4.88
N PRO A 81 2.39 10.38 4.58
CA PRO A 81 2.28 11.22 3.37
C PRO A 81 2.25 10.40 2.07
N PHE A 82 2.98 9.28 2.02
CA PHE A 82 2.92 8.34 0.89
C PHE A 82 1.58 7.58 0.82
N GLY A 83 0.83 7.50 1.92
CA GLY A 83 -0.47 6.82 1.98
C GLY A 83 -0.44 5.42 2.59
N ILE A 84 0.66 5.02 3.24
CA ILE A 84 0.72 3.78 4.00
C ILE A 84 -0.14 3.91 5.25
N THR A 85 -1.10 3.00 5.47
CA THR A 85 -2.03 3.07 6.60
C THR A 85 -1.64 2.17 7.77
N GLY A 86 -2.07 2.54 8.97
CA GLY A 86 -2.00 1.71 10.16
C GLY A 86 -2.58 2.40 11.40
N TRP A 87 -2.79 1.65 12.47
CA TRP A 87 -3.35 2.16 13.72
C TRP A 87 -2.31 2.93 14.53
N VAL A 88 -2.68 4.12 14.98
CA VAL A 88 -1.77 5.07 15.63
C VAL A 88 -1.48 4.67 17.07
N GLN A 89 -0.20 4.51 17.40
CA GLN A 89 0.30 4.21 18.73
C GLN A 89 1.23 5.31 19.24
N ALA A 90 1.07 5.71 20.51
CA ALA A 90 1.92 6.67 21.22
C ALA A 90 3.25 6.04 21.68
N ARG A 91 4.05 5.53 20.75
CA ARG A 91 5.34 4.90 21.06
C ARG A 91 6.40 5.29 20.04
N ALA A 92 7.63 5.47 20.53
CA ALA A 92 8.80 5.52 19.66
C ALA A 92 9.01 4.12 19.08
N GLY A 93 8.69 3.95 17.80
CA GLY A 93 8.99 2.73 17.06
C GLY A 93 10.44 2.71 16.62
N GLU A 94 10.97 1.51 16.39
CA GLU A 94 12.21 1.32 15.65
C GLU A 94 11.92 1.59 14.17
N GLY A 95 12.49 2.67 13.61
CA GLY A 95 12.23 3.04 12.23
C GLY A 95 12.78 4.41 11.87
N ARG A 96 12.85 4.68 10.56
CA ARG A 96 13.20 5.99 10.00
C ARG A 96 11.95 6.67 9.47
N SER A 97 12.02 7.99 9.35
CA SER A 97 10.91 8.83 8.91
C SER A 97 10.19 8.29 7.66
N GLU A 98 8.86 8.33 7.71
CA GLU A 98 7.97 8.08 6.58
C GLU A 98 7.70 9.35 5.74
N THR A 99 8.36 10.45 6.09
CA THR A 99 8.42 11.65 5.25
C THR A 99 9.60 11.51 4.30
N PHE A 100 9.30 11.28 3.02
CA PHE A 100 10.35 11.12 2.02
C PHE A 100 11.11 12.43 1.80
N PRO A 101 12.43 12.38 1.59
CA PRO A 101 13.16 13.51 1.04
C PRO A 101 12.71 13.77 -0.41
N ALA A 102 13.20 14.85 -1.01
CA ALA A 102 13.03 15.04 -2.45
C ALA A 102 13.71 13.88 -3.20
N LEU A 103 12.93 13.19 -4.05
CA LEU A 103 13.40 12.07 -4.86
C LEU A 103 13.61 12.53 -6.30
N GLU A 104 14.63 11.97 -6.95
CA GLU A 104 14.82 12.09 -8.40
C GLU A 104 14.01 11.02 -9.12
N GLN A 105 13.48 11.36 -10.30
CA GLN A 105 12.74 10.42 -11.16
C GLN A 105 13.66 9.91 -12.28
N LEU A 106 13.65 8.60 -12.46
CA LEU A 106 14.17 7.90 -13.63
C LEU A 106 12.99 7.23 -14.33
N HIS A 107 12.76 7.60 -15.59
CA HIS A 107 11.76 6.99 -16.46
C HIS A 107 12.46 6.09 -17.49
N ASP A 108 11.94 4.89 -17.71
CA ASP A 108 12.36 4.02 -18.80
C ASP A 108 11.22 3.85 -19.82
N ASP A 109 11.43 4.34 -21.05
CA ASP A 109 10.42 4.33 -22.11
C ASP A 109 10.10 2.91 -22.61
N ARG A 110 11.09 1.99 -22.58
CA ARG A 110 10.95 0.65 -23.13
C ARG A 110 10.08 -0.23 -22.22
N LEU A 111 10.29 -0.10 -20.92
CA LEU A 111 9.55 -0.79 -19.88
C LEU A 111 8.31 0.01 -19.45
N ASN A 112 8.15 1.27 -19.87
CA ASN A 112 7.10 2.18 -19.40
C ASN A 112 6.99 2.16 -17.87
N LEU A 113 8.12 2.42 -17.21
CA LEU A 113 8.29 2.25 -15.76
C LEU A 113 8.98 3.46 -15.14
N ASP A 114 8.58 3.80 -13.92
CA ASP A 114 9.13 4.92 -13.16
C ASP A 114 9.84 4.44 -11.89
N ILE A 115 11.03 4.98 -11.65
CA ILE A 115 11.77 4.82 -10.39
C ILE A 115 12.02 6.18 -9.77
N TYR A 116 11.58 6.37 -8.53
CA TYR A 116 11.89 7.54 -7.72
C TYR A 116 12.93 7.17 -6.67
N TYR A 117 14.08 7.82 -6.64
CA TYR A 117 15.18 7.44 -5.74
C TYR A 117 15.80 8.62 -5.00
N HIS A 118 16.37 8.34 -3.84
CA HIS A 118 17.14 9.32 -3.08
C HIS A 118 18.43 9.68 -3.83
N PRO A 119 18.67 10.95 -4.24
CA PRO A 119 19.78 11.31 -5.12
C PRO A 119 21.17 11.07 -4.51
N GLU A 120 21.33 11.25 -3.20
CA GLU A 120 22.60 10.96 -2.53
C GLU A 120 22.92 9.47 -2.37
N LEU A 121 21.95 8.57 -2.58
CA LEU A 121 22.13 7.12 -2.46
C LEU A 121 22.15 6.41 -3.80
N GLY A 122 21.38 6.94 -4.76
CA GLY A 122 21.18 6.38 -6.08
C GLY A 122 22.08 6.96 -7.16
N LYS A 123 22.36 6.15 -8.16
CA LYS A 123 23.02 6.54 -9.42
C LYS A 123 22.26 5.90 -10.57
N ALA A 124 21.61 6.71 -11.39
CA ALA A 124 20.96 6.23 -12.60
C ALA A 124 21.97 5.53 -13.52
N LEU A 125 21.52 4.43 -14.12
CA LEU A 125 22.24 3.59 -15.06
C LEU A 125 21.37 3.40 -16.30
N ASN A 126 22.00 3.02 -17.41
CA ASN A 126 21.31 2.71 -18.65
C ASN A 126 22.05 1.56 -19.35
N ASN A 127 22.08 0.40 -18.69
CA ASN A 127 22.70 -0.79 -19.25
C ASN A 127 21.63 -1.82 -19.53
N HIS A 128 21.75 -2.51 -20.65
CA HIS A 128 20.80 -3.54 -21.08
C HIS A 128 21.55 -4.85 -21.22
N TYR A 129 20.86 -5.95 -20.93
CA TYR A 129 21.33 -7.29 -21.19
C TYR A 129 20.14 -8.22 -21.41
N TYR A 130 20.36 -9.34 -22.07
CA TYR A 130 19.33 -10.35 -22.31
C TYR A 130 19.87 -11.73 -22.00
N TYR A 131 18.98 -12.66 -21.68
CA TYR A 131 19.31 -14.08 -21.63
C TYR A 131 18.63 -14.77 -22.80
N ASP A 132 19.35 -15.68 -23.42
CA ASP A 132 18.78 -16.67 -24.32
C ASP A 132 18.25 -17.87 -23.52
N GLU A 133 17.38 -18.69 -24.11
CA GLU A 133 16.88 -19.91 -23.46
C GLU A 133 17.97 -20.99 -23.28
N ALA A 134 19.09 -20.89 -24.00
CA ALA A 134 20.14 -21.90 -24.02
C ALA A 134 21.12 -21.76 -22.83
N GLU A 135 21.33 -20.54 -22.33
CA GLU A 135 22.23 -20.17 -21.25
C GLU A 135 21.53 -19.24 -20.24
N PRO A 136 20.55 -19.76 -19.46
CA PRO A 136 19.72 -18.94 -18.55
C PRO A 136 20.50 -18.30 -17.39
N ASP A 137 21.77 -18.68 -17.19
CA ASP A 137 22.65 -18.16 -16.13
C ASP A 137 23.75 -17.20 -16.64
N THR A 138 23.91 -17.04 -17.96
CA THR A 138 24.92 -16.15 -18.56
C THR A 138 24.26 -15.11 -19.46
N PRO A 139 24.05 -13.88 -18.98
CA PRO A 139 23.44 -12.86 -19.80
C PRO A 139 24.42 -12.32 -20.86
N SER A 140 23.88 -12.06 -22.04
CA SER A 140 24.57 -11.34 -23.11
C SER A 140 24.37 -9.82 -22.97
N PRO A 141 25.42 -9.00 -23.14
CA PRO A 141 25.30 -7.56 -23.05
C PRO A 141 24.53 -6.97 -24.24
N GLY A 142 23.82 -5.87 -24.00
CA GLY A 142 23.08 -5.13 -25.02
C GLY A 142 21.66 -5.66 -25.24
N LEU A 143 21.12 -5.40 -26.43
CA LEU A 143 19.82 -5.89 -26.87
C LEU A 143 19.99 -7.16 -27.72
N PRO A 144 18.98 -8.05 -27.75
CA PRO A 144 19.04 -9.24 -28.59
C PRO A 144 19.18 -8.88 -30.08
N PRO A 145 19.83 -9.73 -30.88
CA PRO A 145 19.92 -9.52 -32.33
C PRO A 145 18.54 -9.56 -32.97
N GLU A 146 18.34 -8.77 -34.03
CA GLU A 146 17.11 -8.83 -34.83
C GLU A 146 16.90 -10.25 -35.39
N PRO A 147 15.65 -10.76 -35.38
CA PRO A 147 15.36 -12.06 -35.95
C PRO A 147 15.71 -12.10 -37.44
N ARG A 148 16.29 -13.22 -37.89
CA ARG A 148 16.45 -13.45 -39.33
C ARG A 148 15.07 -13.70 -39.94
N LYS A 149 14.85 -13.22 -41.18
CA LYS A 149 13.55 -13.26 -41.85
C LYS A 149 12.88 -14.64 -41.94
N ASP A 150 13.67 -15.71 -41.91
CA ASP A 150 13.20 -17.08 -42.17
C ASP A 150 13.34 -18.02 -40.95
N ASP A 151 13.83 -17.52 -39.80
CA ASP A 151 13.96 -18.28 -38.56
C ASP A 151 12.91 -17.79 -37.54
N PRO A 152 12.28 -18.68 -36.74
CA PRO A 152 11.51 -18.24 -35.59
C PRO A 152 12.41 -17.41 -34.66
N ALA A 153 11.95 -16.23 -34.28
CA ALA A 153 12.68 -15.36 -33.36
C ALA A 153 12.90 -16.13 -32.03
N PRO A 154 14.13 -16.23 -31.53
CA PRO A 154 14.36 -16.78 -30.20
C PRO A 154 13.62 -15.93 -29.18
N VAL A 155 13.08 -16.58 -28.14
CA VAL A 155 12.48 -15.86 -27.03
C VAL A 155 13.60 -15.35 -26.14
N TYR A 156 13.72 -14.03 -26.06
CA TYR A 156 14.65 -13.36 -25.15
C TYR A 156 13.88 -12.65 -24.07
N GLU A 157 14.38 -12.71 -22.84
CA GLU A 157 13.93 -11.81 -21.79
C GLU A 157 15.04 -10.79 -21.53
N ILE A 158 14.68 -9.52 -21.72
CA ILE A 158 15.58 -8.36 -21.73
C ILE A 158 15.44 -7.65 -20.40
N PHE A 159 16.56 -7.41 -19.73
CA PHE A 159 16.62 -6.65 -18.50
C PHE A 159 17.34 -5.32 -18.71
N ASP A 160 16.81 -4.28 -18.09
CA ASP A 160 17.44 -2.98 -17.99
C ASP A 160 17.93 -2.76 -16.57
N ARG A 161 19.24 -2.60 -16.43
CA ARG A 161 19.86 -2.12 -15.19
C ARG A 161 19.72 -0.61 -15.15
N LEU A 162 18.72 -0.17 -14.40
CA LEU A 162 18.25 1.21 -14.36
C LEU A 162 18.89 2.01 -13.22
N LEU A 163 19.16 1.38 -12.08
CA LEU A 163 19.60 2.10 -10.88
C LEU A 163 20.63 1.30 -10.09
N GLU A 164 21.65 1.98 -9.59
CA GLU A 164 22.46 1.50 -8.48
C GLU A 164 22.11 2.30 -7.23
N THR A 165 21.61 1.67 -6.17
CA THR A 165 21.14 2.39 -4.96
C THR A 165 21.39 1.59 -3.67
N ALA A 166 21.09 2.21 -2.53
CA ALA A 166 21.03 1.55 -1.24
C ALA A 166 19.73 1.93 -0.51
N PHE A 167 19.17 1.01 0.25
CA PHE A 167 17.96 1.28 1.04
C PHE A 167 18.22 2.23 2.21
N THR A 168 19.47 2.37 2.66
CA THR A 168 19.89 3.27 3.74
C THR A 168 21.28 3.86 3.46
N PRO A 169 21.61 5.07 3.95
CA PRO A 169 22.98 5.57 3.94
C PRO A 169 23.95 4.59 4.60
N GLY A 170 25.05 4.28 3.90
CA GLY A 170 26.08 3.32 4.34
C GLY A 170 25.66 1.85 4.27
N GLY A 171 24.44 1.55 3.81
CA GLY A 171 23.96 0.18 3.66
C GLY A 171 24.49 -0.54 2.41
N THR A 172 24.09 -1.80 2.26
CA THR A 172 24.38 -2.61 1.06
C THR A 172 23.86 -1.91 -0.19
N ARG A 173 24.69 -1.90 -1.24
CA ARG A 173 24.32 -1.36 -2.55
C ARG A 173 23.77 -2.46 -3.44
N TYR A 174 22.75 -2.13 -4.21
CA TYR A 174 22.04 -3.00 -5.13
C TYR A 174 21.98 -2.39 -6.52
N PHE A 175 22.15 -3.22 -7.54
CA PHE A 175 21.64 -2.94 -8.87
C PHE A 175 20.16 -3.28 -8.92
N ILE A 176 19.37 -2.39 -9.52
CA ILE A 176 17.94 -2.56 -9.78
C ILE A 176 17.80 -2.85 -11.27
N ASP A 177 17.52 -4.12 -11.55
CA ASP A 177 17.46 -4.65 -12.90
C ASP A 177 15.99 -5.00 -13.21
N CYS A 178 15.37 -4.27 -14.13
CA CYS A 178 13.93 -4.33 -14.41
C CYS A 178 13.64 -4.97 -15.77
N THR A 179 12.46 -5.58 -15.89
CA THR A 179 12.00 -6.23 -17.12
C THR A 179 10.47 -6.24 -17.18
N VAL A 180 9.95 -6.54 -18.37
CA VAL A 180 8.58 -7.01 -18.58
C VAL A 180 8.66 -8.49 -18.94
N SER A 181 8.04 -9.33 -18.11
CA SER A 181 7.94 -10.77 -18.39
C SER A 181 7.15 -11.05 -19.68
N LEU A 182 7.22 -12.27 -20.19
CA LEU A 182 6.45 -12.72 -21.35
C LEU A 182 4.91 -12.61 -21.17
N ASN A 183 4.44 -12.44 -19.93
CA ASN A 183 3.02 -12.25 -19.61
C ASN A 183 2.69 -10.79 -19.26
N ASP A 184 3.47 -9.84 -19.78
CA ASP A 184 3.33 -8.39 -19.58
C ASP A 184 3.45 -7.89 -18.12
N GLN A 185 3.96 -8.73 -17.22
CA GLN A 185 4.19 -8.34 -15.83
C GLN A 185 5.51 -7.59 -15.68
N HIS A 186 5.42 -6.38 -15.13
CA HIS A 186 6.58 -5.55 -14.85
C HIS A 186 7.16 -5.92 -13.48
N TYR A 187 8.46 -6.16 -13.42
CA TYR A 187 9.15 -6.40 -12.16
C TYR A 187 10.61 -5.96 -12.21
N CYS A 188 11.18 -5.75 -11.02
CA CYS A 188 12.59 -5.48 -10.85
C CYS A 188 13.23 -6.47 -9.90
N LEU A 189 14.48 -6.83 -10.18
CA LEU A 189 15.35 -7.65 -9.35
C LEU A 189 16.35 -6.77 -8.60
N PHE A 190 16.64 -7.16 -7.37
CA PHE A 190 17.56 -6.47 -6.47
C PHE A 190 18.84 -7.29 -6.32
N LEU A 191 19.88 -6.89 -7.03
CA LEU A 191 21.14 -7.63 -7.09
C LEU A 191 22.23 -6.94 -6.29
N PRO A 192 22.79 -7.57 -5.23
CA PRO A 192 23.88 -6.98 -4.46
C PRO A 192 25.10 -6.68 -5.35
N VAL A 193 25.58 -5.43 -5.32
CA VAL A 193 26.70 -4.97 -6.15
C VAL A 193 27.99 -5.74 -5.85
N ASN A 194 28.22 -6.09 -4.58
CA ASN A 194 29.41 -6.80 -4.12
C ASN A 194 29.51 -8.24 -4.66
N GLU A 195 28.41 -8.83 -5.10
CA GLU A 195 28.42 -10.16 -5.71
C GLU A 195 28.86 -10.11 -7.17
N GLY A 196 28.71 -8.95 -7.85
CA GLY A 196 29.12 -8.73 -9.24
C GLY A 196 28.43 -9.63 -10.27
N LYS A 197 27.48 -10.47 -9.86
CA LYS A 197 26.79 -11.45 -10.69
C LYS A 197 25.45 -10.88 -11.18
N ILE A 198 25.22 -10.99 -12.47
CA ILE A 198 23.92 -10.77 -13.08
C ILE A 198 23.22 -12.14 -13.08
N ARG A 199 22.19 -12.31 -12.26
CA ARG A 199 21.44 -13.58 -12.13
C ARG A 199 19.95 -13.31 -11.98
N ARG A 200 19.12 -14.24 -12.47
CA ARG A 200 17.68 -14.24 -12.22
C ARG A 200 17.31 -15.04 -10.97
N LEU A 201 17.86 -16.24 -10.88
CA LEU A 201 17.51 -17.20 -9.84
C LEU A 201 18.01 -16.76 -8.47
N GLY A 202 17.13 -16.82 -7.48
CA GLY A 202 17.42 -16.46 -6.08
C GLY A 202 17.67 -14.97 -5.84
N ALA A 203 17.40 -14.10 -6.83
CA ALA A 203 17.36 -12.68 -6.61
C ALA A 203 16.01 -12.27 -6.00
N ALA A 204 16.03 -11.31 -5.08
CA ALA A 204 14.80 -10.71 -4.60
C ALA A 204 14.13 -9.96 -5.75
N GLY A 205 12.84 -10.21 -5.97
CA GLY A 205 12.06 -9.57 -7.01
C GLY A 205 10.90 -8.77 -6.43
N LEU A 206 10.52 -7.68 -7.09
CA LEU A 206 9.34 -6.90 -6.77
C LEU A 206 8.55 -6.58 -8.03
N LEU A 207 7.26 -6.93 -8.02
CA LEU A 207 6.31 -6.57 -9.07
C LEU A 207 5.92 -5.09 -8.97
N GLY A 208 5.79 -4.42 -10.10
CA GLY A 208 5.33 -3.03 -10.15
C GLY A 208 5.77 -2.26 -11.38
N GLN A 209 5.10 -1.12 -11.61
CA GLN A 209 5.41 -0.16 -12.67
C GLN A 209 5.95 1.17 -12.13
N THR A 210 5.83 1.39 -10.82
CA THR A 210 6.34 2.57 -10.15
C THR A 210 6.95 2.18 -8.81
N PHE A 211 8.22 2.54 -8.61
CA PHE A 211 8.98 2.20 -7.41
C PHE A 211 9.55 3.44 -6.73
N TYR A 212 9.65 3.42 -5.40
CA TYR A 212 10.23 4.50 -4.61
C TYR A 212 11.29 3.95 -3.65
N PHE A 213 12.46 4.59 -3.65
CA PHE A 213 13.61 4.27 -2.81
C PHE A 213 14.06 5.50 -2.01
N PRO A 214 13.36 5.81 -0.90
CA PRO A 214 13.58 7.05 -0.16
C PRO A 214 14.79 7.02 0.80
N GLY A 215 15.51 5.90 0.92
CA GLY A 215 16.69 5.79 1.80
C GLY A 215 16.37 5.54 3.29
N ASN A 216 15.13 5.19 3.61
CA ASN A 216 14.67 4.93 4.98
C ASN A 216 14.70 3.43 5.38
N GLY A 217 15.22 2.56 4.52
CA GLY A 217 15.33 1.11 4.76
C GLY A 217 14.33 0.26 4.01
N TYR A 218 13.41 0.87 3.26
CA TYR A 218 12.32 0.18 2.58
C TYR A 218 12.26 0.53 1.09
N ALA A 219 11.62 -0.35 0.32
CA ALA A 219 11.10 -0.02 -1.00
C ALA A 219 9.61 0.25 -0.89
N TYR A 220 9.09 1.10 -1.77
CA TYR A 220 7.65 1.30 -1.91
C TYR A 220 7.25 1.10 -3.36
N SER A 221 6.05 0.59 -3.57
CA SER A 221 5.46 0.47 -4.89
C SER A 221 4.11 1.15 -4.93
N ASP A 222 3.75 1.64 -6.11
CA ASP A 222 2.39 2.09 -6.43
C ASP A 222 1.97 1.32 -7.68
N VAL A 223 1.20 0.25 -7.48
CA VAL A 223 0.98 -0.79 -8.50
C VAL A 223 -0.49 -1.11 -8.64
N ASP A 224 -0.92 -1.23 -9.89
CA ASP A 224 -2.22 -1.75 -10.27
C ASP A 224 -2.06 -3.22 -10.71
N ASP A 225 -2.08 -4.14 -9.73
CA ASP A 225 -1.90 -5.57 -9.97
C ASP A 225 -3.25 -6.28 -10.06
N SER A 226 -3.74 -6.40 -11.30
CA SER A 226 -4.99 -7.08 -11.61
C SER A 226 -4.96 -8.58 -11.39
N ARG A 227 -3.83 -9.21 -11.07
CA ARG A 227 -3.82 -10.64 -10.69
C ARG A 227 -4.11 -10.87 -9.22
N SER A 228 -3.79 -9.90 -8.36
CA SER A 228 -3.92 -10.06 -6.90
C SER A 228 -4.94 -9.13 -6.26
N ARG A 229 -5.33 -8.03 -6.92
CA ARG A 229 -6.27 -7.04 -6.37
C ARG A 229 -7.24 -6.51 -7.43
N TYR A 230 -8.21 -5.71 -6.99
CA TYR A 230 -9.19 -5.00 -7.85
C TYR A 230 -8.88 -3.51 -8.03
N TYR A 231 -7.77 -3.06 -7.44
CA TYR A 231 -7.43 -1.66 -7.30
C TYR A 231 -5.93 -1.46 -7.24
N ARG A 232 -5.51 -0.27 -7.65
CA ARG A 232 -4.16 0.25 -7.46
C ARG A 232 -3.83 0.44 -5.97
N ALA A 233 -2.76 -0.18 -5.52
CA ALA A 233 -2.34 -0.17 -4.12
C ALA A 233 -0.95 0.46 -3.95
N ARG A 234 -0.83 1.28 -2.91
CA ARG A 234 0.47 1.75 -2.42
C ARG A 234 0.96 0.78 -1.36
N GLN A 235 2.14 0.22 -1.56
CA GLN A 235 2.68 -0.84 -0.71
C GLN A 235 4.08 -0.49 -0.21
N LYS A 236 4.46 -1.11 0.90
CA LYS A 236 5.76 -0.96 1.55
C LYS A 236 6.41 -2.32 1.66
N TRP A 237 7.69 -2.39 1.36
CA TRP A 237 8.44 -3.64 1.27
C TRP A 237 9.76 -3.55 2.02
N ILE A 238 10.13 -4.65 2.66
CA ILE A 238 11.45 -4.83 3.25
C ILE A 238 12.18 -5.96 2.51
N LEU A 239 13.44 -5.71 2.16
CA LEU A 239 14.33 -6.77 1.69
C LEU A 239 14.90 -7.50 2.91
N ARG A 240 14.48 -8.75 3.12
CA ARG A 240 14.92 -9.59 4.23
C ARG A 240 15.12 -11.01 3.75
N ASP A 241 16.23 -11.64 4.18
CA ASP A 241 16.56 -13.03 3.85
C ASP A 241 16.54 -13.34 2.35
N GLY A 242 16.97 -12.37 1.53
CA GLY A 242 17.02 -12.51 0.07
C GLY A 242 15.67 -12.41 -0.64
N ALA A 243 14.60 -11.98 0.05
CA ALA A 243 13.27 -11.81 -0.52
C ALA A 243 12.65 -10.45 -0.18
N MET A 244 11.83 -9.92 -1.09
CA MET A 244 10.98 -8.77 -0.79
C MET A 244 9.76 -9.26 -0.01
N GLN A 245 9.58 -8.72 1.19
CA GLN A 245 8.45 -9.03 2.05
C GLN A 245 7.57 -7.79 2.20
N GLU A 246 6.28 -7.93 1.90
CA GLU A 246 5.33 -6.83 2.08
C GLU A 246 5.14 -6.55 3.58
N ILE A 247 5.16 -5.28 3.96
CA ILE A 247 4.70 -4.85 5.28
C ILE A 247 3.22 -4.56 5.16
N GLU A 248 2.41 -5.54 5.58
CA GLU A 248 0.98 -5.53 5.34
C GLU A 248 0.26 -4.39 6.09
N GLN A 249 -0.63 -3.68 5.39
CA GLN A 249 -1.44 -2.58 5.93
C GLN A 249 -2.86 -3.04 6.27
N PRO A 250 -3.45 -2.67 7.42
CA PRO A 250 -4.79 -3.12 7.79
C PRO A 250 -5.83 -2.74 6.74
N TYR A 251 -5.62 -1.59 6.10
CA TYR A 251 -6.39 -1.11 4.96
C TYR A 251 -5.48 -0.51 3.90
N HIS A 252 -5.94 -0.48 2.65
CA HIS A 252 -5.31 0.36 1.63
C HIS A 252 -6.14 1.63 1.42
N TYR A 253 -5.49 2.78 1.55
CA TYR A 253 -6.12 4.06 1.25
C TYR A 253 -6.21 4.26 -0.27
N LEU A 254 -7.43 4.47 -0.76
CA LEU A 254 -7.72 4.65 -2.18
C LEU A 254 -7.88 6.12 -2.52
N GLY A 255 -8.75 6.83 -1.81
CA GLY A 255 -9.12 8.23 -2.12
C GLY A 255 -9.64 8.42 -3.55
N LEU A 256 -10.26 7.38 -4.12
CA LEU A 256 -10.60 7.31 -5.54
C LEU A 256 -11.98 7.89 -5.79
N THR A 257 -12.07 8.93 -6.62
CA THR A 257 -13.36 9.39 -7.15
C THR A 257 -13.92 8.34 -8.12
N SER A 258 -15.17 7.94 -7.92
CA SER A 258 -15.80 6.84 -8.66
C SER A 258 -17.29 7.12 -8.89
N HIS A 259 -17.94 6.24 -9.66
CA HIS A 259 -19.39 6.17 -9.84
C HIS A 259 -19.86 4.74 -9.63
N TYR A 260 -20.99 4.59 -8.95
CA TYR A 260 -21.67 3.30 -8.88
C TYR A 260 -22.44 3.06 -10.18
N ARG A 261 -22.08 2.04 -10.96
CA ARG A 261 -22.68 1.78 -12.29
C ARG A 261 -23.93 0.90 -12.26
N GLY A 262 -24.29 0.38 -11.09
CA GLY A 262 -25.32 -0.64 -10.94
C GLY A 262 -24.71 -1.99 -10.56
N ILE A 263 -25.56 -3.01 -10.44
CA ILE A 263 -25.09 -4.37 -10.14
C ILE A 263 -24.66 -5.04 -11.44
N LEU A 264 -23.38 -5.38 -11.55
CA LEU A 264 -22.81 -6.15 -12.66
C LEU A 264 -23.20 -7.62 -12.53
N ALA A 265 -23.72 -8.19 -13.62
CA ALA A 265 -23.95 -9.61 -13.78
C ALA A 265 -22.76 -10.29 -14.48
N PRO A 266 -22.60 -11.62 -14.35
CA PRO A 266 -21.50 -12.35 -15.00
C PRO A 266 -21.47 -12.25 -16.54
N ASP A 267 -22.59 -11.88 -17.17
CA ASP A 267 -22.70 -11.67 -18.62
C ASP A 267 -22.26 -10.27 -19.07
N GLY A 268 -21.77 -9.44 -18.14
CA GLY A 268 -21.31 -8.08 -18.41
C GLY A 268 -22.40 -7.01 -18.39
N THR A 269 -23.66 -7.37 -18.11
CA THR A 269 -24.77 -6.41 -18.05
C THR A 269 -24.93 -5.77 -16.66
N HIS A 270 -25.44 -4.55 -16.62
CA HIS A 270 -25.70 -3.81 -15.37
C HIS A 270 -27.19 -3.69 -15.06
N ASP A 271 -27.57 -4.07 -13.85
CA ASP A 271 -28.84 -3.67 -13.25
C ASP A 271 -28.71 -2.25 -12.68
N GLN A 272 -29.20 -1.29 -13.45
CA GLN A 272 -29.22 0.14 -13.11
C GLN A 272 -30.43 0.56 -12.25
N LYS A 273 -31.16 -0.38 -11.64
CA LYS A 273 -32.29 -0.08 -10.75
C LYS A 273 -31.98 -0.38 -9.29
N THR A 274 -31.10 -1.35 -9.03
CA THR A 274 -30.77 -1.77 -7.67
C THR A 274 -29.82 -0.75 -7.02
N PRO A 275 -30.19 -0.11 -5.89
CA PRO A 275 -29.29 0.78 -5.18
C PRO A 275 -28.22 -0.01 -4.44
N LEU A 276 -27.00 0.52 -4.41
CA LEU A 276 -25.91 0.00 -3.58
C LEU A 276 -26.24 0.28 -2.12
N ARG A 277 -26.10 -0.74 -1.27
CA ARG A 277 -26.31 -0.62 0.18
C ARG A 277 -24.96 -0.47 0.87
N LEU A 278 -24.84 0.54 1.73
CA LEU A 278 -23.71 0.70 2.63
C LEU A 278 -24.12 0.29 4.04
N THR A 279 -23.28 -0.50 4.70
CA THR A 279 -23.47 -0.98 6.08
C THR A 279 -22.64 -0.16 7.06
N ASP A 280 -23.02 -0.19 8.35
CA ASP A 280 -22.30 0.50 9.42
C ASP A 280 -20.91 -0.08 9.69
N ARG A 281 -20.72 -1.38 9.44
CA ARG A 281 -19.45 -2.09 9.61
C ARG A 281 -19.30 -3.23 8.60
N ILE A 282 -18.07 -3.73 8.46
CA ILE A 282 -17.76 -4.99 7.78
C ILE A 282 -18.60 -6.11 8.41
N ASP A 283 -19.19 -6.95 7.56
CA ASP A 283 -20.15 -8.02 7.91
C ASP A 283 -21.41 -7.55 8.67
N GLY A 284 -21.64 -6.23 8.74
CA GLY A 284 -22.85 -5.65 9.29
C GLY A 284 -24.07 -5.88 8.40
N ASN A 285 -25.27 -5.84 8.99
CA ASN A 285 -26.54 -5.94 8.26
C ASN A 285 -27.35 -4.63 8.27
N LYS A 286 -26.94 -3.66 9.08
CA LYS A 286 -27.63 -2.37 9.23
C LYS A 286 -27.23 -1.45 8.08
N THR A 287 -28.17 -1.17 7.19
CA THR A 287 -27.96 -0.19 6.11
C THR A 287 -27.90 1.22 6.70
N VAL A 288 -26.79 1.92 6.48
CA VAL A 288 -26.61 3.33 6.87
C VAL A 288 -26.87 4.28 5.70
N ALA A 289 -26.60 3.85 4.47
CA ALA A 289 -26.88 4.65 3.28
C ALA A 289 -27.25 3.76 2.08
N LYS A 290 -27.88 4.38 1.09
CA LYS A 290 -28.14 3.80 -0.22
C LYS A 290 -27.62 4.77 -1.27
N ILE A 291 -27.01 4.24 -2.31
CA ILE A 291 -26.49 5.01 -3.45
C ILE A 291 -27.20 4.53 -4.71
N ALA A 292 -27.78 5.45 -5.47
CA ALA A 292 -28.43 5.11 -6.73
C ALA A 292 -27.40 4.88 -7.84
N PRO A 293 -27.66 4.00 -8.81
CA PRO A 293 -26.82 3.87 -10.00
C PRO A 293 -26.63 5.22 -10.71
N GLY A 294 -25.40 5.50 -11.14
CA GLY A 294 -24.96 6.77 -11.73
C GLY A 294 -24.49 7.82 -10.70
N GLU A 295 -24.71 7.61 -9.40
CA GLU A 295 -24.26 8.58 -8.40
C GLU A 295 -22.74 8.55 -8.22
N LYS A 296 -22.18 9.76 -8.05
CA LYS A 296 -20.78 9.97 -7.71
C LYS A 296 -20.52 9.58 -6.25
N ILE A 297 -19.41 8.88 -6.06
CA ILE A 297 -18.94 8.41 -4.76
C ILE A 297 -17.43 8.57 -4.66
N THR A 298 -16.89 8.36 -3.47
CA THR A 298 -15.45 8.21 -3.25
C THR A 298 -15.19 6.88 -2.57
N LEU A 299 -14.32 6.06 -3.16
CA LEU A 299 -13.80 4.85 -2.53
C LEU A 299 -12.67 5.28 -1.60
N GLN A 300 -12.86 5.07 -0.30
CA GLN A 300 -11.93 5.57 0.71
C GLN A 300 -10.91 4.53 1.12
N LEU A 301 -11.37 3.35 1.53
CA LEU A 301 -10.52 2.26 2.02
C LEU A 301 -10.88 0.94 1.36
N ALA A 302 -9.87 0.12 1.07
CA ALA A 302 -10.01 -1.29 0.83
C ALA A 302 -9.53 -2.10 2.04
N ALA A 303 -10.23 -3.17 2.39
CA ALA A 303 -9.88 -4.06 3.49
C ALA A 303 -9.45 -5.45 2.95
N PRO A 304 -8.19 -5.62 2.53
CA PRO A 304 -7.75 -6.83 1.81
C PRO A 304 -7.56 -8.07 2.68
N HIS A 305 -7.50 -7.93 4.00
CA HIS A 305 -7.13 -9.03 4.91
C HIS A 305 -8.30 -9.53 5.76
N GLN A 306 -9.52 -9.44 5.23
CA GLN A 306 -10.69 -10.02 5.88
C GLN A 306 -10.72 -11.54 5.71
N ASN A 307 -11.44 -12.23 6.60
CA ASN A 307 -11.59 -13.68 6.51
C ASN A 307 -12.19 -14.08 5.15
N CYS A 308 -11.43 -14.85 4.35
CA CYS A 308 -11.87 -15.28 3.04
C CYS A 308 -12.62 -16.62 3.10
N PRO A 309 -13.95 -16.65 2.83
CA PRO A 309 -14.71 -17.89 2.83
C PRO A 309 -14.29 -18.79 1.66
N GLN A 310 -14.45 -20.11 1.81
CA GLN A 310 -13.93 -21.08 0.85
C GLN A 310 -14.45 -20.87 -0.59
N ASN A 311 -15.69 -20.42 -0.75
CA ASN A 311 -16.30 -20.16 -2.05
C ASN A 311 -15.80 -18.86 -2.71
N ALA A 312 -15.13 -17.97 -1.98
CA ALA A 312 -14.55 -16.74 -2.51
C ALA A 312 -13.03 -16.83 -2.72
N ARG A 313 -12.42 -17.98 -2.43
CA ARG A 313 -11.01 -18.23 -2.68
C ARG A 313 -10.78 -18.50 -4.16
N ILE A 314 -9.77 -17.86 -4.74
CA ILE A 314 -9.33 -18.05 -6.13
C ILE A 314 -7.84 -18.44 -6.14
N ASP A 315 -7.34 -18.84 -7.30
CA ASP A 315 -5.94 -19.22 -7.55
C ASP A 315 -5.39 -20.21 -6.51
N ASP A 316 -6.04 -21.38 -6.43
CA ASP A 316 -5.72 -22.48 -5.51
C ASP A 316 -5.74 -22.11 -4.01
N GLY A 317 -6.39 -21.01 -3.64
CA GLY A 317 -6.58 -20.59 -2.25
C GLY A 317 -5.68 -19.45 -1.79
N ASN A 318 -4.83 -18.91 -2.67
CA ASN A 318 -3.87 -17.86 -2.33
C ASN A 318 -4.45 -16.45 -2.37
N SER A 319 -5.56 -16.25 -3.10
CA SER A 319 -6.19 -14.93 -3.29
C SER A 319 -7.66 -14.96 -2.86
N CYS A 320 -8.17 -13.82 -2.40
CA CYS A 320 -9.58 -13.66 -2.04
C CYS A 320 -10.30 -12.75 -3.03
N ALA A 321 -11.41 -13.25 -3.60
CA ALA A 321 -12.27 -12.45 -4.47
C ALA A 321 -13.24 -11.56 -3.72
N ASP A 322 -13.45 -11.83 -2.43
CA ASP A 322 -14.24 -10.94 -1.58
C ASP A 322 -13.40 -9.75 -1.12
N LEU A 323 -13.87 -8.54 -1.42
CA LEU A 323 -13.25 -7.31 -0.93
C LEU A 323 -14.28 -6.40 -0.27
N TRP A 324 -13.96 -5.94 0.94
CA TRP A 324 -14.72 -4.88 1.61
C TRP A 324 -14.15 -3.51 1.30
N LEU A 325 -15.04 -2.57 0.96
CA LEU A 325 -14.72 -1.19 0.63
C LEU A 325 -15.47 -0.24 1.55
N LEU A 326 -14.78 0.78 2.08
CA LEU A 326 -15.41 1.94 2.70
C LEU A 326 -15.69 2.96 1.60
N ILE A 327 -16.96 3.36 1.48
CA ILE A 327 -17.42 4.31 0.46
C ILE A 327 -17.99 5.54 1.14
N GLU A 328 -17.66 6.72 0.61
CA GLU A 328 -18.28 7.99 0.94
C GLU A 328 -19.22 8.42 -0.19
N ASN A 329 -20.46 8.79 0.15
CA ASN A 329 -21.38 9.37 -0.81
C ASN A 329 -21.19 10.90 -0.93
N ALA A 330 -21.87 11.53 -1.90
CA ALA A 330 -21.78 12.97 -2.12
C ALA A 330 -22.21 13.84 -0.91
N ALA A 331 -22.93 13.28 0.06
CA ALA A 331 -23.34 13.97 1.29
C ALA A 331 -22.32 13.81 2.44
N GLY A 332 -21.15 13.20 2.18
CA GLY A 332 -20.12 12.94 3.18
C GLY A 332 -20.42 11.76 4.11
N LYS A 333 -21.46 10.98 3.82
CA LYS A 333 -21.82 9.82 4.63
C LYS A 333 -21.04 8.60 4.18
N THR A 334 -20.37 7.94 5.11
CA THR A 334 -19.60 6.73 4.85
C THR A 334 -20.33 5.45 5.26
N GLY A 335 -19.96 4.35 4.62
CA GLY A 335 -20.32 3.00 5.05
C GLY A 335 -19.65 1.92 4.19
N TRP A 336 -19.72 0.68 4.67
CA TRP A 336 -19.02 -0.45 4.08
C TRP A 336 -19.87 -1.16 3.04
N THR A 337 -19.24 -1.69 2.00
CA THR A 337 -19.88 -2.60 1.06
C THR A 337 -18.91 -3.69 0.64
N LYS A 338 -19.44 -4.82 0.19
CA LYS A 338 -18.65 -5.97 -0.25
C LYS A 338 -18.80 -6.12 -1.75
N ILE A 339 -17.68 -6.36 -2.43
CA ILE A 339 -17.65 -6.68 -3.86
C ILE A 339 -16.97 -8.02 -4.11
N ASN A 340 -17.36 -8.67 -5.21
CA ASN A 340 -16.72 -9.86 -5.75
C ASN A 340 -17.02 -9.94 -7.26
N TYR A 341 -16.04 -9.61 -8.10
CA TYR A 341 -16.21 -9.55 -9.55
C TYR A 341 -16.36 -10.94 -10.23
N SER A 342 -16.24 -12.03 -9.48
CA SER A 342 -16.58 -13.38 -9.96
C SER A 342 -18.06 -13.72 -9.81
N GLU A 343 -18.83 -12.88 -9.11
CA GLU A 343 -20.25 -13.05 -8.85
C GLU A 343 -21.04 -11.81 -9.28
N LYS A 344 -22.37 -11.84 -9.05
CA LYS A 344 -23.20 -10.65 -9.22
C LYS A 344 -22.86 -9.62 -8.14
N THR A 345 -22.26 -8.49 -8.51
CA THR A 345 -21.64 -7.53 -7.56
C THR A 345 -21.92 -6.07 -7.92
N PRO A 346 -21.88 -5.12 -6.98
CA PRO A 346 -21.77 -3.71 -7.32
C PRO A 346 -20.56 -3.44 -8.21
N ASP A 347 -20.77 -2.72 -9.31
CA ASP A 347 -19.68 -2.24 -10.16
C ASP A 347 -19.35 -0.79 -9.88
N LEU A 348 -18.08 -0.53 -9.60
CA LEU A 348 -17.55 0.75 -9.17
C LEU A 348 -16.47 1.18 -10.16
N GLU A 349 -16.69 2.32 -10.80
CA GLU A 349 -15.73 2.86 -11.76
C GLU A 349 -14.33 3.04 -11.15
N GLY A 350 -13.30 2.66 -11.92
CA GLY A 350 -11.90 2.72 -11.49
C GLY A 350 -11.42 1.48 -10.76
N LEU A 351 -12.29 0.50 -10.48
CA LEU A 351 -11.90 -0.84 -10.11
C LEU A 351 -11.89 -1.76 -11.34
N HIS A 352 -11.18 -2.88 -11.24
CA HIS A 352 -11.13 -3.92 -12.26
C HIS A 352 -11.39 -5.30 -11.65
N GLY A 353 -11.77 -6.27 -12.49
CA GLY A 353 -11.78 -7.69 -12.12
C GLY A 353 -10.36 -8.27 -12.09
N PHE A 354 -10.25 -9.55 -11.71
CA PHE A 354 -8.95 -10.24 -11.81
C PHE A 354 -8.62 -10.58 -13.26
N ALA A 355 -7.39 -10.28 -13.68
CA ALA A 355 -6.82 -10.82 -14.90
C ALA A 355 -6.61 -12.34 -14.72
N ARG A 356 -7.15 -13.12 -15.64
CA ARG A 356 -7.02 -14.59 -15.66
C ARG A 356 -5.91 -15.04 -16.60
#